data_AF-A0A7C1NRU0-F1
#
_entry.id   AF-A0A7C1NRU0-F1
#
_cell.length_a   1.000
_cell.length_b   1.000
_cell.length_c   1.000
_cell.angle_alpha   90.00
_cell.angle_beta   90.00
_cell.angle_gamma   90.00
#
_symmetry.space_group_name_H-M   'P 1'
#
loop_
_entity.id
_entity.type
_entity.pdbx_description
1 polymer ?
#
loop_
_entity_poly.entity_id
_entity_poly.type
_entity_poly.pdbx_seq_one_letter_code
_entity_poly.pdbx_strand_id
1 'polypeptide(L)'
;MPYKDKEKQCEYQRKRLALRRHEWLQDKQCSYCNSTKNLEVDHINPKEKISHNVWSWTTKRMLKELSKCQVLCRQCHHMKTAKDNDWHKHGTISMYRRCHCDSCRYASREAKRKWREKMSTEMVTLHPS
;
A
#
# COMPACT_ATOMS: atom_id res chain seq x y z
N MET A 1 5.90 -20.27 25.56
CA MET A 1 7.18 -20.89 25.15
C MET A 1 7.79 -20.06 24.02
N PRO A 2 9.00 -19.49 24.19
CA PRO A 2 9.76 -18.94 23.08
C PRO A 2 10.25 -20.12 22.23
N TYR A 3 9.95 -20.13 20.93
CA TYR A 3 10.46 -21.16 20.04
C TYR A 3 11.99 -21.03 19.95
N LYS A 4 12.69 -22.15 20.15
CA LYS A 4 14.16 -22.24 20.02
C LYS A 4 14.64 -21.98 18.57
N ASP A 5 13.73 -22.14 17.62
CA ASP A 5 13.93 -21.99 16.18
C ASP A 5 13.01 -20.88 15.63
N LYS A 6 13.63 -19.79 15.17
CA LYS A 6 12.93 -18.60 14.65
C LYS A 6 12.16 -18.90 13.36
N GLU A 7 12.64 -19.81 12.51
CA GLU A 7 11.98 -20.10 11.23
C GLU A 7 10.66 -20.82 11.46
N LYS A 8 10.66 -21.82 12.34
CA LYS A 8 9.45 -22.53 12.75
C LYS A 8 8.43 -21.60 13.39
N GLN A 9 8.88 -20.63 14.19
CA GLN A 9 8.02 -19.62 14.77
C GLN A 9 7.35 -18.74 13.69
N CYS A 10 8.14 -18.27 12.73
CA CYS A 10 7.65 -17.46 11.61
C CYS A 10 6.64 -18.24 10.75
N GLU A 11 6.94 -19.50 10.43
CA GLU A 11 6.05 -20.35 9.64
C GLU A 11 4.72 -20.60 10.35
N TYR A 12 4.76 -20.94 11.64
CA TYR A 12 3.57 -21.13 12.46
C TYR A 12 2.70 -19.86 12.50
N GLN A 13 3.32 -18.69 12.70
CA GLN A 13 2.60 -17.42 12.69
C GLN A 13 1.97 -17.14 11.32
N ARG A 14 2.69 -17.35 10.21
CA ARG A 14 2.15 -17.17 8.86
C ARG A 14 0.94 -18.07 8.60
N LYS A 15 1.03 -19.36 8.93
CA LYS A 15 -0.07 -20.32 8.78
C LYS A 15 -1.29 -19.91 9.61
N ARG A 16 -1.08 -19.55 10.88
CA ARG A 16 -2.15 -19.11 11.79
C ARG A 16 -2.87 -17.85 11.29
N LEU A 17 -2.13 -16.86 10.80
CA LEU A 17 -2.71 -15.63 10.27
C LEU A 17 -3.46 -15.87 8.96
N ALA A 18 -2.92 -16.72 8.08
CA ALA A 18 -3.57 -17.11 6.83
C ALA A 18 -4.89 -17.84 7.07
N LEU A 19 -4.92 -18.79 8.02
CA LEU A 19 -6.13 -19.53 8.39
C LEU A 19 -7.22 -18.58 8.92
N ARG A 20 -6.89 -17.71 9.87
CA ARG A 20 -7.83 -16.71 10.41
C ARG A 20 -8.42 -15.81 9.32
N ARG A 21 -7.58 -15.38 8.38
CA ARG A 21 -8.02 -14.56 7.25
C ARG A 21 -8.97 -15.34 6.33
N HIS A 22 -8.64 -16.61 6.05
CA HIS A 22 -9.47 -17.48 5.23
C HIS A 22 -10.84 -17.72 5.87
N GLU A 23 -10.88 -18.10 7.15
CA GLU A 23 -12.11 -18.32 7.92
C GLU A 23 -13.03 -17.09 7.90
N TRP A 24 -12.47 -15.89 8.09
CA TRP A 24 -13.28 -14.67 8.09
C TRP A 24 -13.81 -14.29 6.69
N LEU A 25 -13.06 -14.61 5.62
CA LEU A 25 -13.44 -14.29 4.24
C LEU A 25 -14.33 -15.34 3.58
N GLN A 26 -14.46 -16.54 4.15
CA GLN A 26 -15.18 -17.66 3.55
C GLN A 26 -16.64 -17.33 3.22
N ASP A 27 -17.33 -16.62 4.11
CA ASP A 27 -18.73 -16.22 3.94
C ASP A 27 -18.89 -14.79 3.39
N LYS A 28 -17.85 -14.25 2.75
CA LYS A 28 -17.83 -12.88 2.22
C LYS A 28 -17.78 -12.87 0.71
N GLN A 29 -18.21 -11.76 0.15
CA GLN A 29 -18.18 -11.48 -1.29
C GLN A 29 -17.73 -10.04 -1.52
N CYS A 30 -17.23 -9.79 -2.73
CA CYS A 30 -16.84 -8.44 -3.14
C CYS A 30 -18.05 -7.50 -3.09
N SER A 31 -17.92 -6.36 -2.41
CA SER A 31 -19.00 -5.37 -2.30
C SER A 31 -19.40 -4.70 -3.62
N TYR A 32 -18.58 -4.81 -4.67
CA TYR A 32 -18.82 -4.17 -5.97
C TYR A 32 -19.30 -5.11 -7.06
N CYS A 33 -18.81 -6.35 -7.07
CA CYS A 33 -19.09 -7.31 -8.15
C CYS A 33 -19.54 -8.69 -7.65
N ASN A 34 -19.72 -8.86 -6.35
CA ASN A 34 -20.16 -10.08 -5.68
C ASN A 34 -19.28 -11.32 -5.95
N SER A 35 -18.09 -11.14 -6.53
CA SER A 35 -17.12 -12.23 -6.68
C SER A 35 -16.69 -12.75 -5.31
N THR A 36 -16.61 -14.06 -5.17
CA THR A 36 -16.06 -14.76 -4.00
C THR A 36 -14.58 -15.14 -4.18
N LYS A 37 -14.00 -14.84 -5.36
CA LYS A 37 -12.62 -15.20 -5.71
C LYS A 37 -11.65 -14.06 -5.38
N ASN A 38 -10.48 -14.42 -4.85
CA ASN A 38 -9.36 -13.50 -4.57
C ASN A 38 -9.80 -12.28 -3.74
N LEU A 39 -10.44 -12.54 -2.60
CA LEU A 39 -10.94 -11.50 -1.71
C LEU A 39 -9.84 -10.87 -0.87
N GLU A 40 -9.89 -9.56 -0.80
CA GLU A 40 -8.99 -8.69 -0.07
C GLU A 40 -9.80 -7.76 0.84
N VAL A 41 -9.23 -7.44 1.99
CA VAL A 41 -9.82 -6.50 2.93
C VAL A 41 -9.23 -5.14 2.63
N ASP A 42 -10.08 -4.22 2.20
CA ASP A 42 -9.72 -2.84 1.87
C ASP A 42 -10.36 -1.88 2.87
N HIS A 43 -9.62 -0.86 3.28
CA HIS A 43 -10.15 0.17 4.16
C HIS A 43 -11.03 1.13 3.34
N ILE A 44 -12.27 1.34 3.80
CA ILE A 44 -13.20 2.29 3.16
C ILE A 44 -12.57 3.69 3.16
N ASN A 45 -12.04 4.10 4.31
CA ASN A 45 -11.27 5.34 4.46
C ASN A 45 -9.81 5.01 4.84
N PRO A 46 -8.84 5.17 3.91
CA PRO A 46 -7.43 4.91 4.19
C PRO A 46 -6.85 5.76 5.33
N LYS A 47 -7.42 6.94 5.61
CA LYS A 47 -6.96 7.85 6.66
C LYS A 47 -7.29 7.36 8.08
N GLU A 48 -8.25 6.46 8.21
CA GLU A 48 -8.68 5.89 9.49
C GLU A 48 -7.97 4.57 9.83
N LYS A 49 -7.05 4.12 8.97
CA LYS A 49 -6.32 2.87 9.14
C LYS A 49 -5.43 2.94 10.37
N ILE A 50 -5.68 2.06 11.34
CA ILE A 50 -4.80 1.91 12.50
C ILE A 50 -3.60 1.01 12.16
N SER A 51 -3.83 -0.07 11.42
CA SER A 51 -2.77 -1.00 11.00
C SER A 51 -3.16 -1.84 9.79
N HIS A 52 -2.14 -2.41 9.13
CA HIS A 52 -2.28 -3.38 8.05
C HIS A 52 -2.21 -4.85 8.55
N ASN A 53 -1.84 -5.08 9.83
CA ASN A 53 -1.66 -6.43 10.40
C ASN A 53 -2.71 -6.76 11.48
N VAL A 54 -3.98 -6.64 11.11
CA VAL A 54 -5.13 -6.81 12.02
C VAL A 54 -5.34 -8.25 12.48
N TRP A 55 -4.87 -9.23 11.69
CA TRP A 55 -5.05 -10.67 11.94
C TRP A 55 -4.25 -11.17 13.16
N SER A 56 -3.22 -10.42 13.55
CA SER A 56 -2.42 -10.71 14.74
C SER A 56 -3.10 -10.32 16.05
N TRP A 57 -4.14 -9.49 15.99
CA TRP A 57 -4.80 -8.94 17.18
C TRP A 57 -5.73 -9.93 17.87
N THR A 58 -6.21 -9.52 19.05
CA THR A 58 -7.32 -10.17 19.74
C THR A 58 -8.60 -10.05 18.90
N THR A 59 -9.47 -11.06 18.97
CA THR A 59 -10.68 -11.16 18.13
C THR A 59 -11.56 -9.91 18.24
N LYS A 60 -11.76 -9.37 19.44
CA LYS A 60 -12.56 -8.15 19.67
C LYS A 60 -11.97 -6.92 18.96
N ARG A 61 -10.65 -6.74 19.02
CA ARG A 61 -9.96 -5.62 18.37
C ARG A 61 -9.93 -5.79 16.85
N MET A 62 -9.72 -7.01 16.39
CA MET A 62 -9.76 -7.38 14.97
C MET A 62 -11.13 -7.06 14.36
N LEU A 63 -12.23 -7.51 14.97
CA LEU A 63 -13.59 -7.25 14.48
C LEU A 63 -13.93 -5.76 14.44
N LYS A 64 -13.49 -4.97 15.42
CA LYS A 64 -13.68 -3.51 15.44
C LYS A 64 -12.96 -2.78 14.30
N GLU A 65 -11.81 -3.27 13.87
CA GLU A 65 -11.10 -2.70 12.71
C GLU A 65 -11.71 -3.22 11.40
N LEU A 66 -12.07 -4.51 11.34
CA LEU A 66 -12.72 -5.11 10.18
C LEU A 66 -14.09 -4.50 9.88
N SER A 67 -14.82 -3.97 10.87
CA SER A 67 -16.09 -3.27 10.65
C SER A 67 -15.92 -1.93 9.90
N LYS A 68 -14.69 -1.38 9.85
CA LYS A 68 -14.36 -0.19 9.05
C LYS A 68 -13.85 -0.54 7.65
N CYS A 69 -13.69 -1.83 7.38
CA CYS A 69 -13.16 -2.34 6.14
C CYS A 69 -14.30 -2.88 5.26
N GLN A 70 -14.08 -2.85 3.96
CA GLN A 70 -14.91 -3.49 2.94
C GLN A 70 -14.16 -4.69 2.34
N VAL A 71 -14.91 -5.66 1.84
CA VAL A 71 -14.35 -6.82 1.15
C VAL A 71 -14.41 -6.57 -0.35
N LEU A 72 -13.26 -6.57 -1.01
CA LEU A 72 -13.14 -6.38 -2.45
C LEU A 72 -12.41 -7.56 -3.07
N CYS A 73 -12.79 -7.95 -4.28
CA CYS A 73 -11.92 -8.81 -5.07
C CYS A 73 -10.68 -8.02 -5.51
N ARG A 74 -9.58 -8.71 -5.78
CA ARG A 74 -8.32 -8.11 -6.23
C ARG A 74 -8.47 -7.13 -7.40
N GLN A 75 -9.37 -7.40 -8.34
CA GLN A 75 -9.63 -6.51 -9.48
C GLN A 75 -10.28 -5.19 -9.02
N CYS A 76 -11.36 -5.27 -8.24
CA CYS A 76 -12.05 -4.09 -7.69
C CYS A 76 -11.14 -3.29 -6.75
N HIS A 77 -10.35 -3.99 -5.93
CA HIS A 77 -9.37 -3.35 -5.06
C HIS A 77 -8.33 -2.58 -5.87
N HIS A 78 -7.73 -3.20 -6.90
CA HIS A 78 -6.78 -2.53 -7.78
C HIS A 78 -7.37 -1.29 -8.48
N MET A 79 -8.61 -1.38 -8.98
CA MET A 79 -9.29 -0.24 -9.59
C MET A 79 -9.49 0.91 -8.60
N LYS A 80 -9.92 0.60 -7.36
CA LYS A 80 -10.05 1.60 -6.30
C LYS A 80 -8.70 2.22 -5.96
N THR A 81 -7.67 1.42 -5.73
CA THR A 81 -6.32 1.92 -5.42
C THR A 81 -5.77 2.81 -6.54
N ALA A 82 -6.00 2.45 -7.80
CA ALA A 82 -5.59 3.26 -8.95
C ALA A 82 -6.32 4.61 -9.00
N LYS A 83 -7.62 4.62 -8.69
CA LYS A 83 -8.44 5.84 -8.60
C LYS A 83 -8.02 6.72 -7.42
N ASP A 84 -7.80 6.13 -6.24
CA ASP A 84 -7.45 6.85 -5.01
C ASP A 84 -6.06 7.52 -5.10
N ASN A 85 -5.11 6.88 -5.78
CA ASN A 85 -3.73 7.35 -5.85
C ASN A 85 -3.39 8.10 -7.15
N ASP A 86 -4.36 8.34 -8.04
CA ASP A 86 -4.15 9.00 -9.33
C ASP A 86 -2.92 8.43 -10.07
N TRP A 87 -2.79 7.10 -10.13
CA TRP A 87 -1.58 6.40 -10.60
C TRP A 87 -1.17 6.74 -12.04
N HIS A 88 -2.05 7.40 -12.79
CA HIS A 88 -1.83 7.86 -14.15
C HIS A 88 -1.66 9.39 -14.25
N LYS A 89 -1.23 10.04 -13.17
CA LYS A 89 -0.94 11.48 -13.16
C LYS A 89 0.28 11.83 -14.02
N HIS A 90 0.04 12.38 -15.20
CA HIS A 90 1.06 12.99 -16.04
C HIS A 90 1.70 14.21 -15.35
N GLY A 91 2.91 14.57 -15.75
CA GLY A 91 3.65 15.68 -15.12
C GLY A 91 4.40 15.30 -13.84
N THR A 92 4.67 14.01 -13.62
CA THR A 92 5.49 13.53 -12.49
C THR A 92 6.73 12.78 -12.98
N ILE A 93 7.80 12.75 -12.17
CA ILE A 93 9.04 12.02 -12.50
C ILE A 93 8.78 10.51 -12.59
N SER A 94 7.89 9.99 -11.74
CA SER A 94 7.50 8.58 -11.75
C SER A 94 6.82 8.22 -13.06
N MET A 95 5.92 9.08 -13.55
CA MET A 95 5.23 8.87 -14.82
C MET A 95 6.16 9.04 -16.03
N TYR A 96 7.20 9.90 -15.95
CA TYR A 96 8.18 10.05 -17.03
C TYR A 96 8.85 8.72 -17.44
N ARG A 97 8.99 7.77 -16.51
CA ARG A 97 9.54 6.44 -16.82
C ARG A 97 8.66 5.59 -17.73
N ARG A 98 7.38 5.96 -17.86
CA ARG A 98 6.36 5.22 -18.63
C ARG A 98 5.73 6.06 -19.75
N CYS A 99 5.74 7.39 -19.64
CA CYS A 99 5.17 8.32 -20.61
C CYS A 99 6.06 9.55 -20.83
N HIS A 100 6.29 9.93 -22.09
CA HIS A 100 7.15 11.06 -22.49
C HIS A 100 6.38 12.22 -23.14
N CYS A 101 5.15 12.50 -22.73
CA CYS A 101 4.44 13.72 -23.14
C CYS A 101 5.11 14.99 -22.56
N ASP A 102 4.72 16.17 -23.04
CA ASP A 102 5.35 17.44 -22.68
C ASP A 102 5.35 17.73 -21.18
N SER A 103 4.24 17.46 -20.50
CA SER A 103 4.15 17.65 -19.04
C SER A 103 5.11 16.72 -18.28
N CYS A 104 5.23 15.45 -18.67
CA CYS A 104 6.17 14.51 -18.07
C CYS A 104 7.63 14.86 -18.38
N ARG A 105 7.94 15.31 -19.60
CA ARG A 105 9.28 15.81 -19.97
C ARG A 105 9.66 17.03 -19.16
N TYR A 106 8.74 17.98 -19.01
CA TYR A 106 8.92 19.17 -18.18
C TYR A 106 9.22 18.80 -16.73
N ALA A 107 8.44 17.90 -16.13
CA ALA A 107 8.67 17.43 -14.77
C ALA A 107 10.06 16.80 -14.56
N SER A 108 10.55 16.02 -15.53
CA SER A 108 11.91 15.46 -15.49
C SER A 108 12.98 16.54 -15.56
N ARG A 109 12.82 17.54 -16.44
CA ARG A 109 13.74 18.68 -16.58
C ARG A 109 13.81 19.50 -15.31
N GLU A 110 12.66 19.87 -14.75
CA GLU A 110 12.55 20.63 -13.50
C GLU A 110 13.18 19.89 -12.32
N ALA A 111 12.95 18.57 -12.21
CA ALA A 111 13.57 17.76 -11.17
C ALA A 111 15.11 17.76 -11.27
N LYS A 112 15.64 17.65 -12.50
CA LYS A 112 17.09 17.69 -12.75
C LYS A 112 17.68 19.07 -12.43
N ARG A 113 16.97 20.16 -12.75
CA ARG A 113 17.34 21.53 -12.40
C ARG A 113 17.44 21.69 -10.88
N LYS A 114 16.38 21.33 -10.14
CA LYS A 114 16.35 21.38 -8.67
C LYS A 114 17.45 20.54 -8.01
N TRP A 115 17.74 19.35 -8.56
CA TRP A 115 18.83 18.53 -8.05
C TRP A 115 20.19 19.21 -8.22
N ARG A 116 20.46 19.81 -9.39
CA ARG A 116 21.70 20.58 -9.63
C ARG A 116 21.81 21.82 -8.74
N GLU A 117 20.73 22.56 -8.58
CA GLU A 117 20.66 23.72 -7.66
C GLU A 117 20.97 23.28 -6.23
N LYS A 118 20.32 22.23 -5.74
CA LYS A 118 20.58 21.66 -4.42
C LYS A 118 22.04 21.24 -4.25
N MET A 119 22.60 20.50 -5.22
CA MET A 119 24.01 20.10 -5.18
C MET A 119 24.95 21.31 -5.18
N SER A 120 24.64 22.35 -5.97
CA SER A 120 25.41 23.60 -5.97
C SER A 120 25.34 24.32 -4.63
N THR A 121 24.16 24.42 -4.02
CA THR A 121 23.99 25.05 -2.70
C THR A 121 24.70 24.25 -1.61
N GLU A 122 24.57 22.92 -1.58
CA GLU A 122 25.25 22.06 -0.61
C GLU A 122 26.78 22.16 -0.73
N MET A 123 27.31 22.24 -1.95
CA MET A 123 28.75 22.38 -2.20
C MET A 123 29.28 23.74 -1.71
N VAL A 124 28.49 24.82 -1.85
CA VAL A 124 28.80 26.16 -1.31
C VAL A 124 28.76 26.17 0.22
N THR A 125 27.84 25.44 0.85
CA THR A 125 27.71 25.41 2.32
C THR A 125 28.81 24.61 3.03
N LEU A 126 29.42 23.63 2.37
CA LEU A 126 30.47 22.79 2.95
C LEU A 126 31.88 23.40 2.85
N HIS A 127 32.05 24.44 2.03
CA HIS A 127 33.29 25.22 1.90
C HIS A 127 32.97 26.72 2.00
N PRO A 128 32.53 27.21 3.17
CA PRO A 128 32.42 28.65 3.39
C PRO A 128 33.84 29.23 3.33
N SER A 129 34.04 30.22 2.46
CA SER A 129 35.30 30.96 2.35
C SER A 129 35.65 31.72 3.62
#